data_AF-A0A946MYU4-F1
#
_entry.id   AF-A0A946MYU4-F1
#
_cell.length_a   1.000
_cell.length_b   1.000
_cell.length_c   1.000
_cell.angle_alpha   90.00
_cell.angle_beta   90.00
_cell.angle_gamma   90.00
#
_symmetry.space_group_name_H-M   'P 1'
#
loop_
_entity.id
_entity.type
_entity.pdbx_description
1 polymer ?
#
loop_
_entity_poly.entity_id
_entity_poly.type
_entity_poly.pdbx_seq_one_letter_code
_entity_poly.pdbx_strand_id
1 'polypeptide(L)'
;VPANRGILATGYVKGDPDAIHNALHATYADEPFVEVLGFGESPSTRHVRGSNFCHIGVTADRIPGRAIVIGALDNLTKGSSGQALQNANLMLGVPETAGLMLAPCFP
;
A
#
# COMPACT_ATOMS: atom_id res chain seq x y z
N VAL A 1 18.54 -2.67 3.44
CA VAL A 1 18.15 -4.09 3.23
C VAL A 1 18.84 -4.60 1.97
N PRO A 2 19.37 -5.83 1.92
CA PRO A 2 19.94 -6.41 0.71
C PRO A 2 18.81 -6.90 -0.22
N ALA A 3 18.05 -5.96 -0.79
CA ALA A 3 16.97 -6.21 -1.74
C ALA A 3 16.99 -5.11 -2.81
N ASN A 4 16.76 -5.48 -4.08
CA ASN A 4 16.85 -4.54 -5.20
C ASN A 4 15.59 -3.65 -5.35
N ARG A 5 14.46 -4.09 -4.80
CA ARG A 5 13.15 -3.42 -4.89
C ARG A 5 12.36 -3.60 -3.60
N GLY A 6 11.49 -2.64 -3.34
CA GLY A 6 10.52 -2.65 -2.24
C GLY A 6 10.82 -1.61 -1.15
N ILE A 7 9.78 -0.95 -0.68
CA ILE A 7 9.77 -0.18 0.58
C ILE A 7 8.77 -0.84 1.52
N LEU A 8 9.18 -1.01 2.77
CA LEU A 8 8.30 -1.33 3.89
C LEU A 8 8.36 -0.16 4.87
N ALA A 9 7.25 0.57 5.02
CA ALA A 9 7.13 1.70 5.92
C ALA A 9 6.34 1.28 7.17
N THR A 10 6.92 1.45 8.35
CA THR A 10 6.25 1.15 9.62
C THR A 10 5.97 2.45 10.38
N GLY A 11 4.69 2.75 10.59
CA GLY A 11 4.22 3.86 11.41
C GLY A 11 3.62 3.37 12.73
N TYR A 12 3.92 4.06 13.82
CA TYR A 12 3.32 3.82 15.12
C TYR A 12 2.38 4.98 15.45
N VAL A 13 1.12 4.68 15.68
CA VAL A 13 0.07 5.69 15.89
C VAL A 13 -0.68 5.43 17.19
N LYS A 14 -1.21 6.50 17.79
CA LYS A 14 -2.10 6.42 18.96
C LYS A 14 -3.54 6.35 18.48
N GLY A 15 -4.32 5.44 19.03
CA GLY A 15 -5.72 5.24 18.69
C GLY A 15 -6.15 3.79 18.85
N ASP A 16 -7.46 3.58 18.71
CA ASP A 16 -8.06 2.24 18.69
C ASP A 16 -7.71 1.53 17.37
N PRO A 17 -7.04 0.36 17.40
CA PRO A 17 -6.60 -0.34 16.19
C PRO A 17 -7.74 -0.69 15.22
N ASP A 18 -8.89 -1.14 15.73
CA ASP A 18 -10.05 -1.48 14.92
C ASP A 18 -10.63 -0.24 14.23
N ALA A 19 -10.79 0.87 14.96
CA ALA A 19 -11.22 2.13 14.37
C ALA A 19 -10.27 2.63 13.27
N ILE A 20 -8.95 2.52 13.47
CA ILE A 20 -7.94 2.92 12.48
C ILE A 20 -8.03 2.03 11.23
N HIS A 21 -8.11 0.71 11.40
CA HIS A 21 -8.25 -0.24 10.30
C HIS A 21 -9.52 0.03 9.48
N ASN A 22 -10.67 0.18 10.15
CA ASN A 22 -11.94 0.48 9.51
C ASN A 22 -11.89 1.82 8.76
N ALA A 23 -11.27 2.85 9.33
CA ALA A 23 -11.12 4.15 8.67
C ALA A 23 -10.28 4.05 7.40
N LEU A 24 -9.14 3.33 7.43
CA LEU A 24 -8.30 3.11 6.26
C LEU A 24 -9.02 2.28 5.20
N HIS A 25 -9.68 1.18 5.61
CA HIS A 25 -10.45 0.33 4.70
C HIS A 25 -11.56 1.10 4.00
N ALA A 26 -12.33 1.92 4.73
CA ALA A 26 -13.38 2.76 4.14
C ALA A 26 -12.81 3.85 3.22
N THR A 27 -11.68 4.45 3.58
CA THR A 27 -11.04 5.51 2.78
C THR A 27 -10.54 5.00 1.43
N TYR A 28 -9.97 3.79 1.40
CA TYR A 28 -9.34 3.20 0.23
C TYR A 28 -10.23 2.17 -0.49
N ALA A 29 -11.51 2.06 -0.14
CA ALA A 29 -12.40 1.01 -0.66
C ALA A 29 -12.53 1.02 -2.20
N ASP A 30 -12.52 2.22 -2.79
CA ASP A 30 -12.67 2.43 -4.23
C ASP A 30 -11.33 2.75 -4.93
N GLU A 31 -10.21 2.67 -4.20
CA GLU A 31 -8.89 3.07 -4.70
C GLU A 31 -8.20 1.87 -5.41
N PRO A 32 -7.98 1.92 -6.74
CA PRO A 32 -7.64 0.73 -7.52
C PRO A 32 -6.24 0.17 -7.25
N PHE A 33 -5.37 0.96 -6.60
CA PHE A 33 -3.99 0.61 -6.34
C PHE A 33 -3.67 0.47 -4.85
N VAL A 34 -4.65 0.59 -3.96
CA VAL A 34 -4.44 0.46 -2.51
C VAL A 34 -5.24 -0.72 -2.00
N GLU A 35 -4.55 -1.67 -1.37
CA GLU A 35 -5.19 -2.81 -0.72
C GLU A 35 -4.97 -2.72 0.78
N VAL A 36 -6.05 -2.49 1.53
CA VAL A 36 -6.04 -2.60 3.00
C VAL A 36 -6.29 -4.05 3.36
N LEU A 37 -5.26 -4.71 3.90
CA LEU A 37 -5.30 -6.13 4.25
C LEU A 37 -6.25 -6.38 5.44
N GLY A 38 -6.53 -7.66 5.73
CA GLY A 38 -7.27 -8.05 6.91
C GLY A 38 -6.62 -7.52 8.18
N PHE A 39 -7.42 -7.22 9.20
CA PHE A 39 -6.88 -6.75 10.48
C PHE A 39 -5.89 -7.78 11.05
N GLY A 40 -4.71 -7.32 11.47
CA GLY A 40 -3.63 -8.15 11.96
C GLY A 40 -2.73 -8.75 10.87
N GLU A 41 -3.11 -8.68 9.59
CA GLU A 41 -2.27 -9.12 8.49
C GLU A 41 -1.14 -8.13 8.21
N SER A 42 0.03 -8.66 7.82
CA SER A 42 1.23 -7.85 7.57
C SER A 42 1.57 -7.84 6.08
N PRO A 43 1.77 -6.67 5.47
CA PRO A 43 2.13 -6.57 4.07
C PRO A 43 3.58 -7.00 3.84
N SER A 44 3.87 -7.46 2.63
CA SER A 44 5.20 -7.89 2.19
C SER A 44 5.59 -7.18 0.91
N THR A 45 6.81 -6.69 0.82
CA THR A 45 7.33 -6.05 -0.40
C THR A 45 7.40 -7.00 -1.59
N ARG A 46 7.40 -8.33 -1.36
CA ARG A 46 7.33 -9.33 -2.44
C ARG A 46 5.95 -9.41 -3.08
N HIS A 47 4.88 -9.12 -2.33
CA HIS A 47 3.51 -9.21 -2.83
C HIS A 47 3.13 -8.03 -3.74
N VAL A 48 3.96 -6.99 -3.84
CA VAL A 48 3.71 -5.77 -4.64
C VAL A 48 4.78 -5.52 -5.70
N ARG A 49 5.79 -6.39 -5.78
CA ARG A 49 6.97 -6.22 -6.62
C ARG A 49 6.61 -6.08 -8.11
N GLY A 50 7.15 -5.05 -8.76
CA GLY A 50 6.91 -4.76 -10.18
C GLY A 50 5.50 -4.25 -10.52
N SER A 51 4.65 -4.04 -9.51
CA SER A 51 3.28 -3.57 -9.69
C SER A 51 3.10 -2.14 -9.19
N ASN A 52 1.97 -1.52 -9.55
CA ASN A 52 1.60 -0.21 -9.04
C ASN A 52 0.80 -0.28 -7.72
N PHE A 53 0.66 -1.47 -7.11
CA PHE A 53 -0.08 -1.65 -5.87
C PHE A 53 0.70 -1.21 -4.63
N CYS A 54 -0.05 -0.78 -3.61
CA CYS A 54 0.40 -0.51 -2.26
C CYS A 54 -0.47 -1.31 -1.28
N HIS A 55 0.13 -2.16 -0.46
CA HIS A 55 -0.59 -2.90 0.56
C HIS A 55 -0.42 -2.22 1.92
N ILE A 56 -1.51 -2.07 2.66
CA ILE A 56 -1.54 -1.47 4.00
C ILE A 56 -2.05 -2.51 4.99
N GLY A 57 -1.28 -2.79 6.04
CA GLY A 57 -1.71 -3.60 7.17
C GLY A 57 -1.83 -2.78 8.45
N VAL A 58 -2.77 -3.16 9.31
CA VAL A 58 -2.97 -2.54 10.63
C VAL A 58 -3.02 -3.64 11.67
N THR A 59 -2.29 -3.47 12.77
CA THR A 59 -2.32 -4.40 13.90
C THR A 59 -2.24 -3.64 15.22
N ALA A 60 -2.77 -4.22 16.29
CA ALA A 60 -2.65 -3.67 17.63
C ALA A 60 -1.17 -3.67 18.09
N ASP A 61 -0.74 -2.58 18.72
CA ASP A 61 0.56 -2.53 19.39
C ASP A 61 0.47 -3.22 20.76
N ARG A 62 1.61 -3.68 21.30
CA ARG A 62 1.69 -4.20 22.68
C ARG A 62 1.39 -3.14 23.74
N ILE A 63 1.46 -1.86 23.36
CA ILE A 63 1.11 -0.73 24.23
C ILE A 63 -0.38 -0.42 24.02
N PRO A 64 -1.21 -0.45 25.08
CA PRO A 64 -2.63 -0.14 24.97
C PRO A 64 -2.89 1.23 24.33
N GLY A 65 -3.93 1.31 23.49
CA GLY A 65 -4.30 2.54 22.79
C GLY A 65 -3.33 2.96 21.68
N ARG A 66 -2.56 2.01 21.13
CA ARG A 66 -1.68 2.20 19.97
C ARG A 66 -1.90 1.12 18.91
N ALA A 67 -1.65 1.49 17.67
CA ALA A 67 -1.62 0.58 16.53
C ALA A 67 -0.31 0.74 15.75
N ILE A 68 0.07 -0.32 15.05
CA ILE A 68 1.14 -0.34 14.08
C ILE A 68 0.49 -0.39 12.69
N VAL A 69 0.79 0.61 11.87
CA VAL A 69 0.36 0.67 10.47
C VAL A 69 1.58 0.40 9.61
N ILE A 70 1.48 -0.55 8.70
CA ILE A 70 2.57 -0.95 7.82
C ILE A 70 2.13 -0.74 6.38
N GLY A 71 2.94 -0.08 5.56
CA GLY A 71 2.74 0.05 4.11
C GLY A 71 3.83 -0.69 3.35
N ALA A 72 3.49 -1.41 2.28
CA ALA A 72 4.44 -2.01 1.36
C ALA A 72 4.15 -1.58 -0.09
N LEU A 73 5.19 -1.15 -0.81
CA LEU A 73 5.10 -0.81 -2.23
C LEU A 73 6.40 -1.15 -2.98
N ASP A 74 6.34 -1.26 -4.31
CA ASP A 74 7.54 -1.28 -5.16
C ASP A 74 8.06 0.15 -5.36
N ASN A 75 9.28 0.42 -4.89
CA ASN A 75 9.89 1.75 -4.88
C ASN A 75 10.20 2.32 -6.26
N LEU A 76 10.33 1.48 -7.29
CA LEU A 76 10.59 1.94 -8.65
C LEU A 76 9.29 2.07 -9.45
N THR A 77 8.22 1.40 -9.02
CA THR A 77 6.91 1.43 -9.67
C THR A 77 6.00 2.41 -8.93
N LYS A 78 5.17 1.96 -7.99
CA LYS A 78 4.29 2.85 -7.20
C LYS A 78 5.06 3.95 -6.44
N GLY A 79 6.31 3.70 -6.08
CA GLY A 79 7.18 4.70 -5.45
C GLY A 79 7.84 5.70 -6.43
N SER A 80 7.73 5.48 -7.75
CA SER A 80 8.37 6.33 -8.76
C SER A 80 7.63 6.31 -10.11
N SER A 81 8.06 5.49 -11.09
CA SER A 81 7.60 5.63 -12.48
C SER A 81 6.13 5.24 -12.69
N GLY A 82 5.63 4.27 -11.94
CA GLY A 82 4.21 3.90 -11.96
C GLY A 82 3.31 5.03 -11.48
N GLN A 83 3.69 5.72 -10.40
CA GLN A 83 2.98 6.92 -9.93
C GLN A 83 3.09 8.07 -10.92
N ALA A 84 4.25 8.25 -11.57
CA ALA A 84 4.40 9.27 -12.61
C ALA A 84 3.47 9.01 -13.80
N LEU A 85 3.32 7.75 -14.22
CA LEU A 85 2.37 7.37 -15.28
C LEU A 85 0.91 7.52 -14.81
N GLN A 86 0.60 7.17 -13.57
CA GLN A 86 -0.73 7.39 -12.97
C GLN A 86 -1.11 8.88 -13.00
N ASN A 87 -0.18 9.76 -12.64
CA ASN A 87 -0.37 11.21 -12.75
C ASN A 87 -0.55 11.66 -14.22
N ALA A 88 0.29 11.15 -15.13
CA ALA A 88 0.18 11.46 -16.55
C ALA A 88 -1.16 11.02 -17.15
N ASN A 89 -1.67 9.85 -16.73
CA ASN A 89 -2.98 9.35 -17.13
C ASN A 89 -4.09 10.36 -16.80
N LEU A 90 -4.10 10.84 -15.55
CA LEU A 90 -5.04 11.87 -15.10
C LEU A 90 -4.90 13.19 -15.89
N MET A 91 -3.65 13.65 -16.10
CA MET A 91 -3.39 14.89 -16.85
C MET A 91 -3.84 14.82 -18.31
N LEU A 92 -3.77 13.64 -18.92
CA LEU A 92 -4.16 13.40 -20.31
C LEU A 92 -5.64 12.99 -20.46
N GLY A 93 -6.39 12.86 -19.35
CA GLY A 93 -7.79 12.47 -19.36
C GLY A 93 -8.04 11.01 -19.78
N VAL A 94 -7.04 10.14 -19.64
CA VAL A 94 -7.18 8.69 -19.85
C VAL A 94 -7.45 7.98 -18.53
N PRO A 95 -7.94 6.72 -18.52
CA PRO A 95 -8.18 5.99 -17.28
C PRO A 95 -6.92 5.96 -16.40
N GLU A 96 -7.05 6.28 -15.12
CA GLU A 96 -5.95 6.30 -14.16
C GLU A 96 -5.15 4.99 -14.16
N THR A 97 -5.84 3.87 -14.37
CA THR A 97 -5.28 2.52 -14.36
C THR A 97 -4.62 2.09 -15.67
N ALA A 98 -4.70 2.91 -16.73
CA ALA A 98 -4.17 2.56 -18.04
C ALA A 98 -2.67 2.24 -17.98
N GLY A 99 -2.32 1.03 -18.41
CA GLY A 99 -0.93 0.54 -18.41
C GLY A 99 -0.36 0.14 -17.04
N LEU A 100 -1.16 0.14 -15.97
CA LEU A 100 -0.69 -0.03 -14.59
C LEU A 100 -1.27 -1.25 -13.85
N MET A 101 -2.17 -2.01 -14.49
CA MET A 101 -2.85 -3.17 -13.89
C MET A 101 -2.05 -4.49 -13.97
N LEU A 102 -0.72 -4.42 -14.11
CA LEU A 102 0.12 -5.61 -14.09
C LEU A 102 0.08 -6.24 -12.69
N ALA A 103 -0.23 -7.54 -12.64
CA ALA A 103 -0.17 -8.30 -11.40
C ALA A 103 1.29 -8.32 -10.85
N PRO A 104 1.48 -8.31 -9.52
CA PRO A 104 2.80 -8.41 -8.91
C PRO A 104 3.59 -9.63 -9.40
N CYS A 105 4.89 -9.44 -9.61
CA CYS A 105 5.79 -10.54 -9.95
C CYS A 105 6.24 -11.28 -8.69
N PHE A 106 5.91 -12.56 -8.58
CA PHE A 106 6.27 -13.42 -7.46
C PHE A 106 6.97 -14.71 -7.93
N PRO A 107 7.98 -15.23 -7.21
CA PRO A 107 8.61 -14.68 -5.98
C PRO A 107 9.65 -13.55 -6.21
#